data_AF-A0A1U9JSU1-F1
#
_entry.id   AF-A0A1U9JSU1-F1
#
_cell.length_a   1.000
_cell.length_b   1.000
_cell.length_c   1.000
_cell.angle_alpha   90.00
_cell.angle_beta   90.00
_cell.angle_gamma   90.00
#
_symmetry.space_group_name_H-M   'P 1'
#
loop_
_entity.id
_entity.type
_entity.pdbx_description
1 polymer ?
#
loop_
_entity_poly.entity_id
_entity_poly.type
_entity_poly.pdbx_seq_one_letter_code
_entity_poly.pdbx_strand_id
1 'polypeptide(L)'
;MKQSRRYAQLFKTQTLLKEREELQLTQARRELAALEEETRYLFWLMQKGATTDFIDPLLLARRLERTRQAQAAVQAKVDTMIQSLLQATRRCEMIAEKQRAARAQEEHKEMADMMEEFVTRTVL
;
A
#
# COMPACT_ATOMS: atom_id res chain seq x y z
N MET A 1 23.79 -15.40 13.60
CA MET A 1 23.39 -14.64 12.39
C MET A 1 23.43 -13.16 12.74
N LYS A 2 24.17 -12.32 11.98
CA LYS A 2 24.29 -10.87 12.24
C LYS A 2 22.92 -10.18 12.27
N GLN A 3 22.73 -9.25 13.20
CA GLN A 3 21.45 -8.58 13.44
C GLN A 3 21.03 -7.70 12.25
N SER A 4 22.01 -7.09 11.58
CA SER A 4 21.80 -6.36 10.32
C SER A 4 21.18 -7.22 9.22
N ARG A 5 21.60 -8.49 9.10
CA ARG A 5 21.07 -9.44 8.11
C ARG A 5 19.63 -9.84 8.42
N ARG A 6 19.28 -9.97 9.70
CA ARG A 6 17.90 -10.23 10.13
C ARG A 6 16.98 -9.07 9.76
N TYR A 7 17.40 -7.83 10.04
CA TYR A 7 16.62 -6.66 9.64
C TYR A 7 16.53 -6.50 8.12
N ALA A 8 17.57 -6.86 7.36
CA ALA A 8 17.51 -6.86 5.89
C ALA A 8 16.44 -7.81 5.34
N GLN A 9 16.34 -9.03 5.89
CA GLN A 9 15.30 -9.99 5.49
C GLN A 9 13.90 -9.50 5.85
N LEU A 10 13.75 -8.94 7.06
CA LEU A 10 12.48 -8.37 7.50
C LEU A 10 12.06 -7.19 6.63
N PHE A 11 13.01 -6.31 6.29
CA PHE A 11 12.79 -5.17 5.42
C PHE A 11 12.30 -5.63 4.05
N LYS A 12 12.99 -6.58 3.42
CA LYS A 12 12.58 -7.15 2.12
C LYS A 12 11.15 -7.70 2.16
N THR A 13 10.81 -8.43 3.22
CA THR A 13 9.47 -9.01 3.37
C THR A 13 8.41 -7.93 3.53
N GLN A 14 8.68 -6.89 4.33
CA GLN A 14 7.73 -5.79 4.52
C GLN A 14 7.57 -4.92 3.28
N THR A 15 8.62 -4.72 2.49
CA THR A 15 8.52 -4.03 1.20
C THR A 15 7.58 -4.77 0.26
N LEU A 16 7.68 -6.09 0.15
CA LEU A 16 6.77 -6.89 -0.69
C LEU A 16 5.31 -6.78 -0.22
N LEU A 17 5.08 -6.73 1.09
CA LEU A 17 3.73 -6.53 1.64
C LEU A 17 3.19 -5.13 1.31
N LYS A 18 4.04 -4.10 1.44
CA LYS A 18 3.69 -2.73 1.05
C LYS A 18 3.33 -2.65 -0.44
N GLU A 19 4.14 -3.23 -1.32
CA GLU A 19 3.87 -3.26 -2.78
C GLU A 19 2.54 -3.96 -3.09
N ARG A 20 2.23 -5.05 -2.39
CA ARG A 20 0.93 -5.73 -2.50
C ARG A 20 -0.22 -4.81 -2.11
N GLU A 21 -0.09 -4.09 -0.99
CA GLU A 21 -1.12 -3.13 -0.53
C GLU A 21 -1.31 -1.98 -1.54
N GLU A 22 -0.22 -1.47 -2.14
CA GLU A 22 -0.28 -0.45 -3.21
C GLU A 22 -1.03 -0.96 -4.45
N LEU A 23 -0.76 -2.21 -4.85
CA LEU A 23 -1.43 -2.83 -5.99
C LEU A 23 -2.94 -3.02 -5.73
N GLN A 24 -3.30 -3.48 -4.54
CA GLN A 24 -4.70 -3.64 -4.13
C GLN A 24 -5.43 -2.29 -4.08
N LEU A 25 -4.79 -1.25 -3.55
CA LEU A 25 -5.34 0.11 -3.55
C LEU A 25 -5.56 0.63 -4.97
N THR A 26 -4.61 0.37 -5.87
CA THR A 26 -4.71 0.77 -7.28
C THR A 26 -5.87 0.05 -7.97
N GLN A 27 -6.07 -1.23 -7.69
CA GLN A 27 -7.22 -1.99 -8.21
C GLN A 27 -8.54 -1.43 -7.70
N ALA A 28 -8.67 -1.19 -6.40
CA ALA A 28 -9.89 -0.61 -5.82
C ALA A 28 -10.21 0.78 -6.38
N ARG A 29 -9.19 1.61 -6.64
CA ARG A 29 -9.37 2.91 -7.31
C ARG A 29 -9.86 2.78 -8.75
N ARG A 30 -9.40 1.76 -9.48
CA ARG A 30 -9.90 1.48 -10.84
C ARG A 30 -11.35 1.01 -10.81
N GLU A 31 -11.71 0.16 -9.86
CA GLU A 31 -13.11 -0.26 -9.64
C GLU A 31 -14.01 0.95 -9.36
N LEU A 32 -13.55 1.87 -8.50
CA LEU A 32 -14.26 3.11 -8.21
C LEU A 32 -14.46 3.97 -9.47
N ALA A 33 -13.41 4.18 -10.26
CA ALA A 33 -13.48 4.95 -11.50
C ALA A 33 -14.48 4.33 -12.51
N ALA A 34 -14.50 3.00 -12.63
CA ALA A 34 -15.46 2.30 -13.48
C ALA A 34 -16.91 2.51 -13.02
N LEU A 35 -17.16 2.49 -11.71
CA LEU A 35 -18.49 2.77 -11.13
C LEU A 35 -18.91 4.24 -11.36
N GLU A 36 -17.97 5.18 -11.31
CA GLU A 36 -18.23 6.59 -11.63
C GLU A 36 -18.58 6.77 -13.11
N GLU A 37 -17.86 6.09 -14.01
CA GLU A 37 -18.16 6.09 -15.44
C GLU A 37 -19.53 5.47 -15.74
N GLU A 38 -19.85 4.35 -15.10
CA GLU A 38 -21.18 3.73 -15.19
C GLU A 38 -22.26 4.70 -14.70
N THR A 39 -22.04 5.36 -13.57
CA THR A 39 -22.97 6.35 -13.02
C THR A 39 -23.22 7.49 -14.00
N ARG A 40 -22.15 8.06 -14.60
CA ARG A 40 -22.27 9.10 -15.64
C ARG A 40 -23.04 8.60 -16.85
N TYR A 41 -22.77 7.38 -17.30
CA TYR A 41 -23.46 6.77 -18.44
C TYR A 41 -24.96 6.55 -18.15
N LEU A 42 -25.32 6.07 -16.96
CA LEU A 42 -26.71 5.88 -16.56
C LEU A 42 -27.46 7.22 -16.47
N PHE A 43 -26.84 8.27 -15.95
CA PHE A 43 -27.43 9.61 -15.98
C PHE A 43 -27.62 10.14 -17.39
N TRP A 44 -26.63 9.93 -18.28
CA TRP A 44 -26.77 10.27 -19.70
C TRP A 44 -27.93 9.53 -20.35
N LEU A 45 -28.09 8.23 -20.07
CA LEU A 45 -29.21 7.42 -20.55
C LEU A 45 -30.55 7.92 -20.00
N MET A 46 -30.65 8.33 -18.73
CA MET A 46 -31.88 8.92 -18.21
C MET A 46 -32.22 10.24 -18.91
N GLN A 47 -31.23 11.08 -19.17
CA GLN A 47 -31.44 12.36 -19.85
C GLN A 47 -31.88 12.17 -21.31
N LYS A 48 -31.39 11.13 -21.99
CA LYS A 48 -31.78 10.80 -23.38
C LYS A 48 -33.04 9.93 -23.46
N GLY A 49 -33.28 9.08 -22.46
CA GLY A 49 -34.46 8.23 -22.34
C GLY A 49 -35.73 9.01 -22.07
N ALA A 50 -35.63 10.21 -21.48
CA ALA A 50 -36.74 11.15 -21.36
C ALA A 50 -37.39 11.50 -22.72
N THR A 51 -36.72 11.25 -23.84
CA THR A 51 -37.24 11.47 -25.20
C THR A 51 -37.60 10.19 -25.97
N THR A 52 -37.47 8.99 -25.37
CA THR A 52 -37.69 7.70 -26.06
C THR A 52 -38.32 6.65 -25.13
N ASP A 53 -39.46 6.08 -25.54
CA ASP A 53 -40.25 5.11 -24.75
C ASP A 53 -39.57 3.75 -24.50
N PHE A 54 -38.39 3.51 -25.09
CA PHE A 54 -37.68 2.23 -25.01
C PHE A 54 -36.87 2.06 -23.72
N ILE A 55 -36.67 3.12 -22.94
CA ILE A 55 -35.85 3.11 -21.74
C ILE A 55 -36.74 3.14 -20.50
N ASP A 56 -36.81 2.03 -19.76
CA ASP A 56 -37.53 1.95 -18.48
C ASP A 56 -36.81 2.78 -17.39
N PRO A 57 -37.38 3.90 -16.93
CA PRO A 57 -36.77 4.76 -15.94
C PRO A 57 -36.61 4.10 -14.56
N LEU A 58 -37.50 3.16 -14.22
CA LEU A 58 -37.47 2.44 -12.94
C LEU A 58 -36.29 1.47 -12.89
N LEU A 59 -35.99 0.79 -14.01
CA LEU A 59 -34.82 -0.08 -14.12
C LEU A 59 -33.52 0.73 -14.02
N LEU A 60 -33.43 1.89 -14.67
CA LEU A 60 -32.27 2.78 -14.57
C LEU A 60 -32.08 3.31 -13.14
N ALA A 61 -33.16 3.74 -12.48
CA ALA A 61 -33.11 4.22 -11.10
C ALA A 61 -32.62 3.12 -10.14
N ARG A 62 -33.11 1.88 -10.29
CA ARG A 62 -32.64 0.73 -9.50
C ARG A 62 -31.17 0.43 -9.74
N ARG A 63 -30.70 0.55 -10.98
CA ARG A 63 -29.28 0.34 -11.32
C ARG A 63 -28.41 1.43 -10.71
N LEU A 64 -28.80 2.71 -10.82
CA LEU A 64 -28.12 3.83 -10.17
C LEU A 64 -28.00 3.65 -8.66
N GLU A 65 -29.06 3.22 -7.98
CA GLU A 65 -29.01 2.98 -6.54
C GLU A 65 -28.01 1.86 -6.17
N ARG A 66 -27.98 0.78 -6.95
CA ARG A 66 -26.98 -0.30 -6.76
C ARG A 66 -25.56 0.19 -7.03
N THR A 67 -25.34 0.95 -8.11
CA THR A 67 -24.02 1.52 -8.45
C THR A 67 -23.55 2.48 -7.36
N ARG A 68 -24.44 3.31 -6.81
CA ARG A 68 -24.17 4.20 -5.66
C ARG A 68 -23.77 3.40 -4.42
N GLN A 69 -24.49 2.34 -4.08
CA GLN A 69 -24.16 1.48 -2.94
C GLN A 69 -22.80 0.79 -3.12
N ALA A 70 -22.52 0.27 -4.31
CA ALA A 70 -21.22 -0.31 -4.66
C ALA A 70 -20.09 0.73 -4.56
N GLN A 71 -20.32 1.95 -5.06
CA GLN A 71 -19.34 3.04 -5.01
C GLN A 71 -19.01 3.40 -3.55
N ALA A 72 -20.03 3.52 -2.69
CA ALA A 72 -19.82 3.79 -1.26
C ALA A 72 -19.02 2.68 -0.56
N ALA A 73 -19.30 1.41 -0.89
CA ALA A 73 -18.58 0.27 -0.33
C ALA A 73 -17.11 0.23 -0.79
N VAL A 74 -16.86 0.47 -2.08
CA VAL A 74 -15.50 0.53 -2.64
C VAL A 74 -14.73 1.73 -2.08
N GLN A 75 -15.39 2.89 -1.91
CA GLN A 75 -14.77 4.07 -1.32
C GLN A 75 -14.34 3.81 0.13
N ALA A 76 -15.21 3.23 0.96
CA ALA A 76 -14.85 2.87 2.33
C ALA A 76 -13.65 1.91 2.37
N LYS A 77 -13.60 0.94 1.44
CA LYS A 77 -12.45 0.04 1.29
C LYS A 77 -11.17 0.81 0.90
N VAL A 78 -11.25 1.73 -0.05
CA VAL A 78 -10.12 2.60 -0.44
C VAL A 78 -9.58 3.38 0.77
N ASP A 79 -10.46 3.99 1.57
CA ASP A 79 -10.06 4.79 2.73
C ASP A 79 -9.33 3.93 3.77
N THR A 80 -9.82 2.72 4.05
CA THR A 80 -9.14 1.77 4.95
C THR A 80 -7.79 1.31 4.40
N MET A 81 -7.69 1.05 3.10
CA MET A 81 -6.45 0.64 2.43
C MET A 81 -5.39 1.73 2.46
N ILE A 82 -5.78 3.00 2.31
CA ILE A 82 -4.86 4.15 2.45
C ILE A 82 -4.25 4.18 3.85
N GLN A 83 -5.07 3.99 4.90
CA GLN A 83 -4.56 3.95 6.27
C GLN A 83 -3.62 2.77 6.51
N SER A 84 -3.94 1.59 5.98
CA SER A 84 -3.05 0.42 6.03
C SER A 84 -1.70 0.72 5.37
N LEU A 85 -1.72 1.27 4.15
CA LEU A 85 -0.52 1.55 3.39
C LEU A 85 0.38 2.57 4.08
N LEU A 86 -0.20 3.58 4.74
CA LEU A 86 0.56 4.53 5.56
C LEU A 86 1.26 3.83 6.72
N GLN A 87 0.59 2.90 7.40
CA GLN A 87 1.20 2.11 8.48
C GLN A 87 2.29 1.18 7.94
N ALA A 88 2.07 0.50 6.82
CA ALA A 88 3.07 -0.35 6.18
C ALA A 88 4.32 0.45 5.78
N THR A 89 4.13 1.65 5.22
CA THR A 89 5.23 2.55 4.86
C THR A 89 6.06 2.94 6.07
N ARG A 90 5.42 3.38 7.16
CA ARG A 90 6.11 3.70 8.42
C ARG A 90 6.86 2.50 9.01
N ARG A 91 6.29 1.30 8.92
CA ARG A 91 6.97 0.06 9.36
C ARG A 91 8.24 -0.19 8.54
N CYS A 92 8.17 -0.04 7.22
CA CYS A 92 9.34 -0.19 6.35
C CYS A 92 10.45 0.81 6.72
N GLU A 93 10.10 2.09 6.92
CA GLU A 93 11.04 3.14 7.33
C GLU A 93 11.74 2.79 8.64
N MET A 94 10.98 2.42 9.67
CA MET A 94 11.50 2.03 10.98
C MET A 94 12.42 0.79 10.90
N ILE A 95 12.09 -0.20 10.07
CA ILE A 95 12.94 -1.38 9.89
C ILE A 95 14.23 -1.00 9.15
N ALA A 96 14.16 -0.12 8.14
CA ALA A 96 15.33 0.36 7.42
C ALA A 96 16.29 1.15 8.33
N GLU A 97 15.77 1.94 9.26
CA GLU A 97 16.55 2.63 10.28
C GLU A 97 17.24 1.64 11.23
N LYS A 98 16.49 0.66 11.76
CA LYS A 98 17.06 -0.39 12.62
C LYS A 98 18.13 -1.21 11.91
N GLN A 99 17.95 -1.48 10.62
CA GLN A 99 18.96 -2.15 9.80
C GLN A 99 20.24 -1.32 9.71
N ARG A 100 20.13 -0.02 9.43
CA ARG A 100 21.27 0.91 9.37
C ARG A 100 22.01 0.99 10.70
N ALA A 101 21.28 1.15 11.80
CA ALA A 101 21.87 1.17 13.14
C ALA A 101 22.59 -0.13 13.49
N ALA A 102 21.98 -1.28 13.17
CA ALA A 102 22.61 -2.59 13.40
C ALA A 102 23.88 -2.79 12.56
N ARG A 103 23.90 -2.31 11.31
CA ARG A 103 25.12 -2.35 10.47
C ARG A 103 26.24 -1.51 11.08
N ALA A 104 25.95 -0.26 11.44
CA ALA A 104 26.93 0.63 12.04
C ALA A 104 27.50 0.02 13.34
N GLN A 105 26.65 -0.55 14.20
CA GLN A 105 27.11 -1.20 15.43
C GLN A 105 27.99 -2.44 15.17
N GLU A 106 27.67 -3.22 14.14
CA GLU A 106 28.49 -4.37 13.74
C GLU A 106 29.86 -3.90 13.19
N GLU A 107 29.89 -2.87 12.35
CA GLU A 107 31.12 -2.28 11.81
C GLU A 107 32.02 -1.68 12.92
N HIS A 108 31.42 -0.98 13.89
CA HIS A 108 32.16 -0.44 15.03
C HIS A 108 32.78 -1.54 15.90
N LYS A 109 32.07 -2.65 16.12
CA LYS A 109 32.60 -3.80 16.86
C LYS A 109 33.76 -4.45 16.10
N GLU A 110 33.59 -4.70 14.81
CA GLU A 110 34.65 -5.26 13.96
C GLU A 110 35.92 -4.39 13.97
N MET A 111 35.75 -3.06 13.93
CA MET A 111 36.88 -2.13 14.03
C MET A 111 37.56 -2.18 15.40
N ALA A 112 36.79 -2.20 16.49
CA ALA A 112 37.32 -2.30 17.85
C ALA A 112 38.11 -3.60 18.04
N ASP A 113 37.55 -4.73 17.60
CA ASP A 113 38.19 -6.04 17.66
C ASP A 113 39.54 -6.02 16.89
N MET A 114 39.58 -5.43 15.68
CA MET A 114 40.82 -5.29 14.91
C MET A 114 41.87 -4.42 15.61
N MET A 115 41.46 -3.33 16.26
CA MET A 115 42.37 -2.46 17.00
C MET A 115 42.93 -3.16 18.24
N GLU A 116 42.09 -3.89 18.99
CA GLU A 116 42.53 -4.69 20.14
C GLU A 116 43.52 -5.77 19.72
N GLU A 117 43.26 -6.50 18.63
CA GLU A 117 44.19 -7.48 18.07
C GLU A 117 45.52 -6.86 17.65
N PHE A 118 45.50 -5.67 17.04
CA PHE A 118 46.73 -4.97 16.63
C PHE A 118 47.56 -4.55 17.84
N VAL A 119 46.94 -3.98 18.87
CA VAL A 119 47.62 -3.56 20.10
C VAL A 119 48.21 -4.77 20.83
N THR A 120 47.46 -5.85 20.98
CA THR A 120 47.98 -7.07 21.63
C THR A 120 49.14 -7.71 20.87
N ARG A 121 49.17 -7.62 19.52
CA ARG A 121 50.30 -8.11 18.70
C ARG A 121 51.52 -7.20 18.66
N THR A 122 51.38 -5.94 19.05
CA THR A 122 52.49 -4.95 19.01
C THR A 122 53.09 -4.65 20.38
N VAL A 123 52.39 -4.97 21.47
CA VAL A 123 52.82 -4.73 22.85
C VAL A 123 53.35 -6.01 23.54
N LEU A 124 53.20 -7.18 22.91
CA LEU A 124 53.88 -8.44 23.28
C LEU A 124 55.07 -8.70 22.36
#